data_AF-A0A4R4M2P0-F1
#
_entry.id   AF-A0A4R4M2P0-F1
#
_cell.length_a   1.000
_cell.length_b   1.000
_cell.length_c   1.000
_cell.angle_alpha   90.00
_cell.angle_beta   90.00
_cell.angle_gamma   90.00
#
_symmetry.space_group_name_H-M   'P 1'
#
loop_
_entity.id
_entity.type
_entity.pdbx_description
1 polymer ?
#
loop_
_entity_poly.entity_id
_entity_poly.type
_entity_poly.pdbx_seq_one_letter_code
_entity_poly.pdbx_strand_id
1 'polypeptide(L)'
;MADLLRMLSMAGQVTGLQAEVVPHEHEQVTRTCPAECLGLSAHVLNALRAERGRPATVGYVVDLLLSHKLAEVRNIGPRRVGEVCTALVAEGFQVPRYLM
;
A
#
# COMPACT_ATOMS: atom_id res chain seq x y z
N MET A 1 10.93 22.38 -28.58
CA MET A 1 11.75 21.74 -27.54
C MET A 1 10.84 20.94 -26.62
N ALA A 2 10.34 19.81 -27.10
CA ALA A 2 9.39 18.97 -26.37
C ALA A 2 9.87 17.52 -26.47
N ASP A 3 11.03 17.23 -25.87
CA ASP A 3 11.71 15.96 -26.16
C ASP A 3 12.71 15.55 -25.07
N LEU A 4 12.22 15.30 -23.85
CA LEU A 4 13.00 14.66 -22.78
C LEU A 4 12.12 13.85 -21.82
N LEU A 5 10.87 14.25 -21.60
CA LEU A 5 9.91 13.52 -20.74
C LEU A 5 9.34 12.23 -21.37
N ARG A 6 9.52 12.02 -22.67
CA ARG A 6 8.97 10.84 -23.38
C ARG A 6 9.90 9.61 -23.39
N MET A 7 11.17 9.77 -23.01
CA MET A 7 12.17 8.68 -23.02
C MET A 7 12.28 7.89 -21.71
N LEU A 8 11.67 8.34 -20.61
CA LEU A 8 11.75 7.62 -19.32
C LEU A 8 10.65 6.56 -19.12
N SER A 9 9.80 6.32 -20.12
CA SER A 9 8.65 5.41 -20.01
C SER A 9 8.87 4.03 -20.67
N MET A 10 10.10 3.67 -21.05
CA MET A 10 10.40 2.35 -21.64
C MET A 10 11.48 1.60 -20.86
N ALA A 11 11.09 1.07 -19.70
CA ALA A 11 11.86 0.05 -18.98
C ALA A 11 10.91 -1.01 -18.39
N GLY A 12 10.26 -1.78 -19.26
CA GLY A 12 9.90 -3.17 -18.98
C GLY A 12 10.87 -4.06 -19.77
N GLN A 13 11.17 -5.32 -19.46
CA GLN A 13 10.45 -6.34 -18.71
C GLN A 13 11.49 -7.44 -18.39
N VAL A 14 11.45 -8.03 -17.20
CA VAL A 14 12.05 -9.36 -16.96
C VAL A 14 11.03 -10.19 -16.19
N THR A 15 10.40 -11.10 -16.94
CA THR A 15 9.79 -12.39 -16.57
C THR A 15 9.21 -12.57 -15.16
N GLY A 16 7.88 -12.66 -15.10
CA GLY A 16 7.17 -13.36 -14.03
C GLY A 16 5.87 -12.67 -13.64
N LEU A 17 4.74 -13.07 -14.25
CA LEU A 17 3.35 -12.85 -13.78
C LEU A 17 3.15 -11.58 -12.91
N GLN A 18 3.44 -10.41 -13.47
CA GLN A 18 3.08 -9.15 -12.82
C GLN A 18 1.73 -8.76 -13.39
N ALA A 19 0.69 -8.86 -12.56
CA ALA A 19 -0.51 -8.06 -12.75
C ALA A 19 -0.02 -6.63 -12.98
N GLU A 20 -0.33 -6.03 -14.12
CA GLU A 20 0.06 -4.67 -14.48
C GLU A 20 -0.33 -3.75 -13.33
N VAL A 21 0.66 -3.35 -12.53
CA VAL A 21 0.48 -2.31 -11.50
C VAL A 21 0.41 -1.01 -12.27
N VAL A 22 -0.77 -0.70 -12.79
CA VAL A 22 -1.04 0.62 -13.37
C VAL A 22 -0.77 1.64 -12.26
N PRO A 23 0.15 2.60 -12.46
CA PRO A 23 0.40 3.65 -11.47
C PRO A 23 -0.91 4.38 -11.18
N HIS A 24 -1.39 4.25 -9.95
CA HIS A 24 -2.64 4.85 -9.53
C HIS A 24 -2.32 6.31 -9.13
N GLU A 25 -2.31 7.23 -10.10
CA GLU A 25 -1.93 8.64 -9.91
C GLU A 25 -3.03 9.44 -9.18
N HIS A 26 -2.71 9.95 -7.97
CA HIS A 26 -3.63 10.75 -7.13
C HIS A 26 -2.86 11.92 -6.54
N GLU A 27 -3.49 13.10 -6.52
CA GLU A 27 -2.95 14.27 -5.80
C GLU A 27 -3.00 14.07 -4.27
N GLN A 28 -3.94 13.23 -3.80
CA GLN A 28 -4.06 12.85 -2.39
C GLN A 28 -4.52 11.39 -2.27
N VAL A 29 -3.86 10.62 -1.41
CA VAL A 29 -4.28 9.25 -1.10
C VAL A 29 -5.57 9.26 -0.28
N THR A 30 -6.59 8.56 -0.76
CA THR A 30 -7.90 8.47 -0.12
C THR A 30 -8.23 7.04 0.28
N ARG A 31 -9.29 6.84 1.08
CA ARG A 31 -9.72 5.51 1.53
C ARG A 31 -10.13 4.56 0.39
N THR A 32 -10.49 5.10 -0.77
CA THR A 32 -10.87 4.30 -1.95
C THR A 32 -9.67 3.90 -2.80
N CYS A 33 -8.50 4.51 -2.57
CA CYS A 33 -7.28 4.14 -3.27
C CYS A 33 -6.87 2.68 -2.93
N PRO A 34 -6.19 1.98 -3.85
CA PRO A 34 -5.48 0.74 -3.57
C PRO A 34 -4.43 0.94 -2.47
N ALA A 35 -4.18 -0.11 -1.68
CA ALA A 35 -3.19 -0.08 -0.59
C ALA A 35 -1.75 0.14 -1.11
N GLU A 36 -1.50 -0.14 -2.38
CA GLU A 36 -0.25 0.15 -3.08
C GLU A 36 0.10 1.64 -3.06
N CYS A 37 -0.91 2.54 -3.00
CA CYS A 37 -0.70 3.98 -2.88
C CYS A 37 -0.03 4.40 -1.57
N LEU A 38 -0.02 3.54 -0.54
CA LEU A 38 0.66 3.83 0.73
C LEU A 38 2.18 3.58 0.68
N GLY A 39 2.73 3.11 -0.45
CA GLY A 39 4.16 2.81 -0.58
C GLY A 39 4.65 1.69 0.35
N LEU A 40 3.74 0.79 0.75
CA LEU A 40 4.04 -0.34 1.63
C LEU A 40 4.96 -1.36 0.94
N SER A 41 5.74 -2.08 1.73
CA SER A 41 6.57 -3.17 1.22
C SER A 41 5.71 -4.27 0.59
N ALA A 42 6.29 -4.97 -0.39
CA ALA A 42 5.66 -6.11 -1.03
C ALA A 42 5.21 -7.19 -0.02
N HIS A 43 5.91 -7.33 1.12
CA HIS A 43 5.52 -8.26 2.18
C HIS A 43 4.16 -7.91 2.78
N VAL A 44 3.93 -6.62 3.09
CA VAL A 44 2.65 -6.15 3.64
C VAL A 44 1.55 -6.26 2.58
N LEU A 45 1.82 -5.80 1.37
CA LEU A 45 0.84 -5.86 0.28
C LEU A 45 0.42 -7.29 -0.05
N ASN A 46 1.38 -8.23 -0.08
CA ASN A 46 1.07 -9.65 -0.32
C ASN A 46 0.31 -10.29 0.84
N ALA A 47 0.63 -9.94 2.10
CA ALA A 47 -0.12 -10.42 3.25
C ALA A 47 -1.58 -9.92 3.22
N LEU A 48 -1.79 -8.64 2.91
CA LEU A 48 -3.13 -8.05 2.81
C LEU A 48 -3.96 -8.65 1.66
N ARG A 49 -3.33 -8.91 0.50
CA ARG A 49 -3.98 -9.59 -0.63
C ARG A 49 -4.34 -11.02 -0.29
N ALA A 50 -3.46 -11.75 0.40
CA ALA A 50 -3.72 -13.13 0.83
C ALA A 50 -4.90 -13.22 1.81
N GLU A 51 -5.04 -12.25 2.71
CA GLU A 51 -6.15 -12.17 3.66
C GLU A 51 -7.50 -11.94 2.96
N ARG A 52 -7.55 -10.98 2.02
CA ARG A 52 -8.83 -10.53 1.42
C ARG A 52 -9.19 -11.27 0.13
N GLY A 53 -8.24 -11.97 -0.48
CA GLY A 53 -8.38 -12.60 -1.81
C GLY A 53 -8.49 -11.61 -2.99
N ARG A 54 -8.34 -10.31 -2.74
CA ARG A 54 -8.43 -9.21 -3.72
C ARG A 54 -7.50 -8.06 -3.31
N PRO A 55 -7.20 -7.10 -4.22
CA PRO A 55 -6.44 -5.91 -3.86
C PRO A 55 -7.06 -5.21 -2.64
N ALA A 56 -6.24 -4.95 -1.63
CA ALA A 56 -6.65 -4.21 -0.46
C ALA A 56 -6.78 -2.73 -0.83
N THR A 57 -7.77 -2.05 -0.26
CA THR A 57 -7.87 -0.58 -0.34
C THR A 57 -7.26 0.04 0.90
N VAL A 58 -6.86 1.31 0.83
CA VAL A 58 -6.40 2.09 1.99
C VAL A 58 -7.44 2.08 3.10
N GLY A 59 -8.73 2.23 2.76
CA GLY A 59 -9.83 2.19 3.72
C GLY A 59 -9.89 0.87 4.48
N TYR A 60 -9.65 -0.26 3.80
CA TYR A 60 -9.58 -1.58 4.45
C TYR A 60 -8.39 -1.67 5.42
N VAL A 61 -7.23 -1.14 5.05
CA VAL A 61 -6.05 -1.11 5.93
C VAL A 61 -6.31 -0.26 7.17
N VAL A 62 -6.95 0.90 6.99
CA VAL A 62 -7.39 1.77 8.10
C VAL A 62 -8.36 1.03 9.02
N ASP A 63 -9.36 0.33 8.46
CA ASP A 63 -10.33 -0.41 9.27
C ASP A 63 -9.68 -1.55 10.08
N LEU A 64 -8.71 -2.27 9.49
CA LEU A 64 -7.92 -3.27 10.20
C LEU A 64 -7.12 -2.67 11.35
N LEU A 65 -6.50 -1.51 11.13
CA LEU A 65 -5.71 -0.81 12.14
C LEU A 65 -6.59 -0.35 13.31
N LEU A 66 -7.71 0.32 13.01
CA LEU A 66 -8.66 0.81 14.01
C LEU A 66 -9.33 -0.33 14.78
N SER A 67 -9.55 -1.47 14.13
CA SER A 67 -10.10 -2.66 14.78
C SER A 67 -9.05 -3.50 15.53
N HIS A 68 -7.78 -3.08 15.55
CA HIS A 68 -6.64 -3.84 16.10
C HIS A 68 -6.39 -5.21 15.44
N LYS A 69 -7.01 -5.47 14.28
CA LYS A 69 -6.90 -6.76 13.57
C LYS A 69 -5.72 -6.83 12.63
N LEU A 70 -4.99 -5.73 12.44
CA LEU A 70 -3.84 -5.71 11.53
C LEU A 70 -2.75 -6.71 11.96
N ALA A 71 -2.54 -6.92 13.25
CA ALA A 71 -1.60 -7.92 13.79
C ALA A 71 -2.13 -9.37 13.70
N GLU A 72 -3.43 -9.54 13.46
CA GLU A 72 -4.04 -10.86 13.28
C GLU A 72 -3.88 -11.35 11.83
N VAL A 73 -3.62 -10.44 10.89
CA VAL A 73 -3.33 -10.79 9.50
C VAL A 73 -2.07 -11.65 9.44
N ARG A 74 -2.18 -12.81 8.79
CA ARG A 74 -1.06 -13.74 8.66
C ARG A 74 0.15 -13.05 8.03
N ASN A 75 1.32 -13.24 8.64
CA ASN A 75 2.60 -12.64 8.26
C ASN A 75 2.72 -11.12 8.49
N ILE A 76 1.81 -10.51 9.25
CA ILE A 76 1.96 -9.13 9.73
C ILE A 76 2.32 -9.14 11.22
N GLY A 77 3.62 -9.07 11.50
CA GLY A 77 4.14 -8.89 12.86
C GLY A 77 4.26 -7.40 13.28
N PRO A 78 4.68 -7.11 14.52
CA PRO A 78 4.75 -5.75 15.07
C PRO A 78 5.53 -4.77 14.19
N ARG A 79 6.64 -5.22 13.59
CA ARG A 79 7.44 -4.41 12.64
C ARG A 79 6.62 -3.96 11.43
N ARG A 80 5.77 -4.83 10.91
CA ARG A 80 4.92 -4.55 9.73
C ARG A 80 3.71 -3.70 10.09
N VAL A 81 3.20 -3.83 11.32
CA VAL A 81 2.21 -2.88 11.85
C VAL A 81 2.80 -1.48 11.90
N GLY A 82 4.02 -1.31 12.42
CA GLY A 82 4.69 0.00 12.46
C GLY A 82 4.93 0.62 11.09
N GLU A 83 5.27 -0.20 10.10
CA GLU A 83 5.38 0.21 8.69
C GLU A 83 4.06 0.77 8.16
N VAL A 84 2.95 0.08 8.41
CA VAL A 84 1.60 0.54 8.02
C VAL A 84 1.22 1.82 8.75
N CYS A 85 1.47 1.93 10.05
CA CYS A 85 1.23 3.15 10.83
C CYS A 85 1.99 4.34 10.22
N THR A 86 3.28 4.15 9.91
CA THR A 86 4.14 5.20 9.36
C THR A 86 3.63 5.68 8.00
N ALA A 87 3.28 4.75 7.12
CA ALA A 87 2.74 5.05 5.80
C ALA A 87 1.41 5.81 5.88
N LEU A 88 0.51 5.39 6.78
CA LEU A 88 -0.78 6.07 6.97
C LEU A 88 -0.60 7.50 7.51
N VAL A 89 0.31 7.72 8.45
CA VAL A 89 0.61 9.06 8.97
C VAL A 89 1.23 9.95 7.89
N ALA A 90 2.12 9.42 7.07
CA ALA A 90 2.75 10.15 5.96
C ALA A 90 1.69 10.65 4.96
N GLU A 91 0.65 9.85 4.72
CA GLU A 91 -0.49 10.20 3.87
C GLU A 91 -1.60 10.99 4.60
N GLY A 92 -1.37 11.42 5.85
CA GLY A 92 -2.27 12.28 6.62
C GLY A 92 -3.43 11.56 7.32
N PHE A 93 -3.45 10.23 7.33
CA PHE A 93 -4.45 9.46 8.09
C PHE A 93 -4.14 9.48 9.59
N GLN A 94 -5.21 9.51 10.38
CA GLN A 94 -5.10 9.45 11.84
C GLN A 94 -4.80 8.01 12.29
N VAL A 95 -3.72 7.84 13.04
CA VAL A 95 -3.31 6.57 13.64
C VAL A 95 -3.41 6.66 15.16
N PRO A 96 -4.01 5.67 15.84
CA PRO A 96 -4.09 5.68 17.29
C PRO A 96 -2.71 5.73 17.96
N ARG A 97 -2.56 6.61 18.96
CA ARG A 97 -1.28 6.87 19.63
C ARG A 97 -0.66 5.66 20.35
N TYR A 98 -1.43 4.64 20.69
CA TYR A 98 -0.92 3.42 21.34
C TYR A 98 -0.27 2.45 20.34
N LEU A 99 -0.30 2.74 19.03
CA LEU A 99 0.38 1.98 17.97
C LEU A 99 1.63 2.68 17.43
N MET A 100 1.97 3.85 17.99
CA MET A 100 3.22 4.59 17.76
C MET A 100 4.20 4.29 18.88
#